data_AF-A0A959I754-F1
#
_entry.id   AF-A0A959I754-F1
#
_cell.length_a   1.000
_cell.length_b   1.000
_cell.length_c   1.000
_cell.angle_alpha   90.00
_cell.angle_beta   90.00
_cell.angle_gamma   90.00
#
_symmetry.space_group_name_H-M   'P 1'
#
loop_
_entity.id
_entity.type
_entity.pdbx_description
1 polymer ?
#
loop_
_entity_poly.entity_id
_entity_poly.type
_entity_poly.pdbx_seq_one_letter_code
_entity_poly.pdbx_strand_id
1 'polypeptide(L)'
;GQDPPDGFNFYPNDGGPTRLFNDNPKPVPIAPLPKIDELLDYYHNIQGPNGFTGALFTLPYGLKAFAEFNKHHPDWADVGLGLNQASFRENTLKGGLQLQVDAPSRYSESAMFIGGTLQLNNIVLFNGTPTNTGTLGYSVADIFNREFFFDYNGYSDRGVPLERIDFSGYGANIFSNWENPEAEFAATSQARFDVFRGRTAHEVIQVKSVVYPWGIRVVRTIVIFRAGSGYGYRY
;
A
#
# COMPACT_ATOMS: atom_id res chain seq x y z
N GLY A 1 2.33 -8.20 -22.17
CA GLY A 1 3.55 -7.71 -21.50
C GLY A 1 4.43 -8.89 -21.16
N GLN A 2 5.61 -8.64 -20.60
CA GLN A 2 6.61 -9.66 -20.30
C GLN A 2 6.74 -9.87 -18.80
N ASP A 3 7.07 -11.09 -18.41
CA ASP A 3 7.45 -11.43 -17.05
C ASP A 3 8.86 -10.90 -16.73
N PRO A 4 9.20 -10.67 -15.45
CA PRO A 4 10.52 -10.21 -15.08
C PRO A 4 11.62 -11.16 -15.57
N PRO A 5 12.79 -10.66 -15.96
CA PRO A 5 13.91 -11.52 -16.36
C PRO A 5 14.27 -12.53 -15.28
N ASP A 6 14.76 -13.68 -15.74
CA ASP A 6 15.33 -14.69 -14.85
C ASP A 6 16.62 -14.16 -14.19
N GLY A 7 16.83 -14.56 -12.95
CA GLY A 7 18.03 -14.21 -12.18
C GLY A 7 17.88 -12.91 -11.39
N PHE A 8 18.93 -12.09 -11.39
CA PHE A 8 18.99 -10.91 -10.52
C PHE A 8 18.23 -9.72 -11.12
N ASN A 9 17.18 -9.31 -10.40
CA ASN A 9 16.45 -8.09 -10.67
C ASN A 9 16.99 -6.94 -9.82
N PHE A 10 17.20 -5.79 -10.47
CA PHE A 10 17.65 -4.57 -9.82
C PHE A 10 16.56 -3.51 -9.90
N TYR A 11 16.53 -2.64 -8.91
CA TYR A 11 15.56 -1.56 -8.81
C TYR A 11 16.33 -0.23 -8.68
N PRO A 12 15.99 0.79 -9.50
CA PRO A 12 16.70 2.05 -9.48
C PRO A 12 16.37 2.89 -8.23
N ASN A 13 15.20 2.67 -7.63
CA ASN A 13 14.72 3.31 -6.41
C ASN A 13 13.49 2.57 -5.86
N ASP A 14 13.09 2.94 -4.65
CA ASP A 14 11.91 2.41 -3.96
C ASP A 14 10.59 3.06 -4.37
N GLY A 15 10.55 3.82 -5.48
CA GLY A 15 9.34 4.50 -5.97
C GLY A 15 9.20 5.97 -5.54
N GLY A 16 10.11 6.50 -4.73
CA GLY A 16 10.15 7.92 -4.34
C GLY A 16 9.69 8.16 -2.90
N PRO A 17 9.61 9.43 -2.46
CA PRO A 17 9.33 9.76 -1.07
C PRO A 17 7.86 9.55 -0.73
N THR A 18 7.59 9.09 0.49
CA THR A 18 6.26 9.17 1.09
C THR A 18 5.87 10.63 1.30
N ARG A 19 4.65 11.00 0.93
CA ARG A 19 4.09 12.33 1.10
C ARG A 19 2.78 12.21 1.87
N LEU A 20 2.71 12.90 3.00
CA LEU A 20 1.49 13.07 3.78
C LEU A 20 1.00 14.50 3.56
N PHE A 21 -0.29 14.66 3.26
CA PHE A 21 -0.84 15.95 2.89
C PHE A 21 -2.33 16.05 3.20
N ASN A 22 -2.80 17.28 3.26
CA ASN A 22 -4.19 17.66 3.43
C ASN A 22 -4.48 18.93 2.62
N ASP A 23 -5.75 19.29 2.50
CA ASP A 23 -6.24 20.49 1.83
C ASP A 23 -6.48 21.67 2.79
N ASN A 24 -5.92 21.62 4.00
CA ASN A 24 -6.02 22.71 4.97
C ASN A 24 -5.33 23.98 4.43
N PRO A 25 -6.05 25.11 4.28
CA PRO A 25 -5.47 26.37 3.80
C PRO A 25 -4.61 27.08 4.86
N LYS A 26 -4.61 26.62 6.13
CA LYS A 26 -3.88 27.24 7.22
C LYS A 26 -2.37 27.07 7.00
N PRO A 27 -1.59 28.17 6.94
CA PRO A 27 -0.14 28.06 6.82
C PRO A 27 0.46 27.47 8.11
N VAL A 28 1.40 26.55 7.93
CA VAL A 28 2.17 25.95 9.03
C VAL A 28 3.67 26.03 8.77
N PRO A 29 4.48 26.15 9.82
CA PRO A 29 5.93 26.05 9.69
C PRO A 29 6.34 24.75 9.01
N ILE A 30 7.34 24.83 8.13
CA ILE A 30 7.93 23.65 7.46
C ILE A 30 8.85 22.94 8.46
N ALA A 31 8.26 22.26 9.43
CA ALA A 31 8.94 21.47 10.44
C ALA A 31 8.12 20.20 10.74
N PRO A 32 8.76 19.04 11.03
CA PRO A 32 8.05 17.76 11.14
C PRO A 32 6.96 17.74 12.20
N LEU A 33 7.27 18.20 13.42
CA LEU A 33 6.33 18.19 14.55
C LEU A 33 5.11 19.10 14.30
N PRO A 34 5.27 20.41 13.99
CA PRO A 34 4.13 21.27 13.66
C PRO A 34 3.27 20.74 12.51
N LYS A 35 3.88 20.09 11.51
CA LYS A 35 3.12 19.54 10.38
C LYS A 35 2.32 18.29 10.76
N ILE A 36 2.86 17.43 11.62
CA ILE A 36 2.13 16.26 12.12
C ILE A 36 0.96 16.72 13.01
N ASP A 37 1.22 17.65 13.94
CA ASP A 37 0.18 18.18 14.83
C ASP A 37 -0.95 18.82 14.02
N GLU A 38 -0.61 19.64 13.01
CA GLU A 38 -1.63 20.24 12.14
C GLU A 38 -2.39 19.20 11.31
N LEU A 39 -1.73 18.18 10.79
CA LEU A 39 -2.39 17.14 10.00
C LEU A 39 -3.40 16.37 10.86
N LEU A 40 -3.03 16.03 12.10
CA LEU A 40 -3.92 15.37 13.06
C LEU A 40 -5.05 16.29 13.51
N ASP A 41 -4.73 17.53 13.86
CA ASP A 41 -5.72 18.53 14.25
C ASP A 41 -6.74 18.76 13.13
N TYR A 42 -6.27 18.86 11.88
CA TYR A 42 -7.15 19.04 10.72
C TYR A 42 -8.07 17.84 10.54
N TYR A 43 -7.51 16.64 10.46
CA TYR A 43 -8.28 15.41 10.28
C TYR A 43 -9.31 15.20 11.42
N HIS A 44 -8.96 15.49 12.67
CA HIS A 44 -9.88 15.29 13.79
C HIS A 44 -10.98 16.35 13.87
N ASN A 45 -10.71 17.59 13.49
CA ASN A 45 -11.64 18.71 13.63
C ASN A 45 -12.41 19.06 12.35
N ILE A 46 -12.12 18.39 11.24
CA ILE A 46 -12.82 18.59 9.98
C ILE A 46 -14.33 18.40 10.15
N GLN A 47 -15.10 19.28 9.53
CA GLN A 47 -16.56 19.24 9.60
C GLN A 47 -17.13 18.94 8.21
N GLY A 48 -17.94 17.90 8.12
CA GLY A 48 -18.56 17.47 6.87
C GLY A 48 -17.61 16.70 5.93
N PRO A 49 -18.12 16.24 4.77
CA PRO A 49 -17.44 15.27 3.91
C PRO A 49 -16.34 15.85 3.00
N ASN A 50 -16.19 17.18 2.99
CA ASN A 50 -15.52 17.89 1.90
C ASN A 50 -14.01 18.09 2.07
N GLY A 51 -13.41 17.70 3.18
CA GLY A 51 -11.99 17.90 3.35
C GLY A 51 -11.21 16.61 3.35
N PHE A 52 -9.92 16.77 3.09
CA PHE A 52 -9.10 15.72 2.53
C PHE A 52 -7.81 15.61 3.35
N THR A 53 -7.50 14.40 3.78
CA THR A 53 -6.18 14.03 4.28
C THR A 53 -5.78 12.76 3.56
N GLY A 54 -4.51 12.60 3.20
CA GLY A 54 -4.08 11.41 2.49
C GLY A 54 -2.58 11.25 2.42
N ALA A 55 -2.20 10.13 1.81
CA ALA A 55 -0.81 9.74 1.64
C ALA A 55 -0.55 9.23 0.23
N LEU A 56 0.58 9.64 -0.34
CA LEU A 56 1.23 8.95 -1.45
C LEU A 56 2.44 8.23 -0.89
N PHE A 57 2.49 6.92 -1.05
CA PHE A 57 3.57 6.10 -0.48
C PHE A 57 3.89 4.91 -1.37
N THR A 58 4.95 4.21 -1.00
CA THR A 58 5.42 3.04 -1.72
C THR A 58 5.19 1.82 -0.86
N LEU A 59 4.75 0.77 -1.53
CA LEU A 59 4.69 -0.58 -1.02
C LEU A 59 5.87 -1.36 -1.61
N PRO A 60 6.20 -2.53 -1.04
CA PRO A 60 7.38 -3.24 -1.47
C PRO A 60 7.36 -3.62 -2.96
N TYR A 61 8.56 -3.92 -3.48
CA TYR A 61 8.76 -4.51 -4.80
C TYR A 61 8.11 -3.77 -5.99
N GLY A 62 8.03 -2.44 -5.90
CA GLY A 62 7.60 -1.57 -6.99
C GLY A 62 6.11 -1.26 -6.99
N LEU A 63 5.42 -1.48 -5.89
CA LEU A 63 4.05 -1.02 -5.70
C LEU A 63 4.02 0.44 -5.24
N LYS A 64 3.11 1.23 -5.83
CA LYS A 64 2.79 2.59 -5.40
C LYS A 64 1.35 2.68 -4.97
N ALA A 65 1.11 3.38 -3.88
CA ALA A 65 -0.22 3.54 -3.32
C ALA A 65 -0.54 5.00 -3.07
N PHE A 66 -1.80 5.34 -3.31
CA PHE A 66 -2.45 6.54 -2.82
C PHE A 66 -3.57 6.11 -1.89
N ALA A 67 -3.58 6.65 -0.67
CA ALA A 67 -4.65 6.40 0.28
C ALA A 67 -5.27 7.73 0.75
N GLU A 68 -6.59 7.78 0.76
CA GLU A 68 -7.37 8.84 1.38
C GLU A 68 -7.77 8.44 2.81
N PHE A 69 -7.58 9.38 3.73
CA PHE A 69 -7.88 9.27 5.15
C PHE A 69 -9.06 10.20 5.46
N ASN A 70 -10.26 9.78 5.10
CA ASN A 70 -11.45 10.60 5.23
C ASN A 70 -12.27 10.18 6.45
N LYS A 71 -12.41 11.11 7.40
CA LYS A 71 -13.17 10.92 8.63
C LYS A 71 -14.68 10.88 8.42
N HIS A 72 -15.17 11.58 7.39
CA HIS A 72 -16.58 11.81 7.11
C HIS A 72 -16.96 11.36 5.71
N HIS A 73 -16.33 10.29 5.22
CA HIS A 73 -16.66 9.74 3.92
C HIS A 73 -18.14 9.32 3.87
N PRO A 74 -18.92 9.67 2.83
CA PRO A 74 -20.34 9.33 2.76
C PRO A 74 -20.60 7.82 2.77
N ASP A 75 -19.73 7.05 2.10
CA ASP A 75 -19.92 5.62 1.87
C ASP A 75 -19.06 4.71 2.76
N TRP A 76 -18.11 5.27 3.52
CA TRP A 76 -17.11 4.49 4.27
C TRP A 76 -17.04 4.95 5.72
N ALA A 77 -16.76 4.00 6.61
CA ALA A 77 -16.51 4.31 8.02
C ALA A 77 -15.27 5.19 8.21
N ASP A 78 -15.15 5.76 9.40
CA ASP A 78 -14.00 6.57 9.79
C ASP A 78 -12.68 5.76 9.68
N VAL A 79 -11.71 6.33 8.98
CA VAL A 79 -10.34 5.83 8.84
C VAL A 79 -9.54 6.30 10.04
N GLY A 80 -9.22 5.45 11.00
CA GLY A 80 -8.50 5.87 12.21
C GLY A 80 -7.13 6.48 11.88
N LEU A 81 -6.85 7.71 12.30
CA LEU A 81 -5.56 8.37 12.14
C LEU A 81 -5.07 8.92 13.48
N GLY A 82 -3.84 8.58 13.87
CA GLY A 82 -3.30 8.99 15.17
C GLY A 82 -1.82 8.71 15.36
N LEU A 83 -1.30 9.07 16.54
CA LEU A 83 0.09 8.78 16.90
C LEU A 83 0.21 7.42 17.58
N ASN A 84 1.02 6.53 16.99
CA ASN A 84 1.51 5.33 17.67
C ASN A 84 2.81 5.66 18.41
N GLN A 85 2.69 6.38 19.52
CA GLN A 85 3.82 6.79 20.35
C GLN A 85 3.62 6.35 21.79
N ALA A 86 4.21 5.20 22.15
CA ALA A 86 4.18 4.72 23.53
C ALA A 86 4.87 5.70 24.49
N SER A 87 4.33 5.83 25.70
CA SER A 87 4.94 6.63 26.76
C SER A 87 5.27 5.78 27.98
N PHE A 88 6.39 6.10 28.62
CA PHE A 88 6.95 5.34 29.73
C PHE A 88 7.34 6.29 30.86
N ARG A 89 7.44 5.73 32.09
CA ARG A 89 7.89 6.45 33.29
C ARG A 89 7.14 7.77 33.48
N GLU A 90 5.82 7.69 33.66
CA GLU A 90 4.96 8.85 33.93
C GLU A 90 5.13 10.00 32.89
N ASN A 91 5.15 9.64 31.61
CA ASN A 91 5.30 10.58 30.48
C ASN A 91 6.66 11.28 30.35
N THR A 92 7.67 10.89 31.12
CA THR A 92 9.03 11.45 30.98
C THR A 92 9.77 10.90 29.76
N LEU A 93 9.40 9.71 29.27
CA LEU A 93 9.96 9.10 28.07
C LEU A 93 8.86 8.84 27.05
N LYS A 94 9.11 9.22 25.80
CA LYS A 94 8.22 8.97 24.66
C LYS A 94 8.97 8.17 23.60
N GLY A 95 8.28 7.23 22.96
CA GLY A 95 8.78 6.49 21.81
C GLY A 95 9.05 7.40 20.61
N GLY A 96 9.59 6.83 19.52
CA GLY A 96 9.72 7.56 18.27
C GLY A 96 8.35 7.97 17.70
N LEU A 97 8.32 9.06 16.93
CA LEU A 97 7.11 9.50 16.23
C LEU A 97 6.74 8.48 15.15
N GLN A 98 5.52 7.96 15.25
CA GLN A 98 4.92 7.11 14.22
C GLN A 98 3.46 7.54 14.04
N LEU A 99 3.08 7.78 12.79
CA LEU A 99 1.70 8.10 12.41
C LEU A 99 1.03 6.79 11.99
N GLN A 100 0.10 6.30 12.79
CA GLN A 100 -0.69 5.12 12.51
C GLN A 100 -1.95 5.52 11.75
N VAL A 101 -2.27 4.74 10.73
CA VAL A 101 -3.51 4.82 10.00
C VAL A 101 -4.14 3.44 9.89
N ASP A 102 -5.42 3.34 10.23
CA ASP A 102 -6.23 2.12 10.17
C ASP A 102 -7.27 2.24 9.06
N ALA A 103 -7.40 1.19 8.25
CA ALA A 103 -8.35 1.18 7.15
C ALA A 103 -9.79 0.97 7.64
N PRO A 104 -10.79 1.53 6.92
CA PRO A 104 -12.18 1.29 7.24
C PRO A 104 -12.57 -0.16 6.95
N SER A 105 -13.43 -0.72 7.81
CA SER A 105 -13.99 -2.06 7.62
C SER A 105 -14.81 -2.16 6.33
N ARG A 106 -14.73 -3.30 5.65
CA ARG A 106 -15.57 -3.66 4.50
C ARG A 106 -16.54 -4.78 4.88
N TYR A 107 -17.66 -4.90 4.16
CA TYR A 107 -18.72 -5.85 4.51
C TYR A 107 -18.39 -7.30 4.11
N SER A 108 -17.85 -7.52 2.90
CA SER A 108 -17.61 -8.85 2.33
C SER A 108 -16.13 -9.23 2.19
N GLU A 109 -15.21 -8.39 2.68
CA GLU A 109 -13.76 -8.53 2.53
C GLU A 109 -13.01 -7.89 3.70
N SER A 110 -11.69 -8.10 3.78
CA SER A 110 -10.83 -7.43 4.78
C SER A 110 -10.85 -5.89 4.64
N ALA A 111 -10.54 -5.20 5.74
CA ALA A 111 -10.41 -3.75 5.73
C ALA A 111 -9.37 -3.27 4.70
N MET A 112 -9.66 -2.15 4.02
CA MET A 112 -8.79 -1.60 2.99
C MET A 112 -8.96 -0.08 2.87
N PHE A 113 -7.89 0.65 2.59
CA PHE A 113 -7.97 2.10 2.43
C PHE A 113 -8.68 2.48 1.14
N ILE A 114 -9.32 3.64 1.14
CA ILE A 114 -9.85 4.30 -0.05
C ILE A 114 -8.67 4.83 -0.88
N GLY A 115 -8.73 4.72 -2.20
CA GLY A 115 -7.68 5.21 -3.09
C GLY A 115 -7.29 4.15 -4.13
N GLY A 116 -5.99 3.98 -4.39
CA GLY A 116 -5.56 3.03 -5.42
C GLY A 116 -4.11 2.60 -5.30
N THR A 117 -3.82 1.42 -5.86
CA THR A 117 -2.50 0.78 -5.83
C THR A 117 -2.08 0.31 -7.22
N LEU A 118 -0.85 0.64 -7.60
CA LEU A 118 -0.28 0.32 -8.91
C LEU A 118 1.06 -0.41 -8.77
N GLN A 119 1.18 -1.59 -9.36
CA GLN A 119 2.45 -2.25 -9.64
C GLN A 119 3.15 -1.56 -10.81
N LEU A 120 4.37 -1.09 -10.56
CA LEU A 120 5.23 -0.48 -11.56
C LEU A 120 6.04 -1.52 -12.33
N ASN A 121 6.39 -1.13 -13.56
CA ASN A 121 7.40 -1.81 -14.39
C ASN A 121 8.77 -1.14 -14.20
N ASN A 122 9.36 -1.31 -13.02
CA ASN A 122 10.56 -0.59 -12.58
C ASN A 122 11.81 -1.47 -12.46
N ILE A 123 11.80 -2.68 -13.03
CA ILE A 123 12.98 -3.56 -13.01
C ILE A 123 14.00 -3.10 -14.05
N VAL A 124 15.26 -3.01 -13.63
CA VAL A 124 16.42 -2.74 -14.48
C VAL A 124 17.41 -3.90 -14.43
N LEU A 125 18.18 -4.05 -15.51
CA LEU A 125 19.36 -4.92 -15.51
C LEU A 125 20.48 -4.30 -14.66
N PHE A 126 21.53 -5.08 -14.35
CA PHE A 126 22.68 -4.62 -13.57
C PHE A 126 23.34 -3.34 -14.13
N ASN A 127 23.33 -3.17 -15.46
CA ASN A 127 23.86 -1.99 -16.14
C ASN A 127 22.88 -0.79 -16.18
N GLY A 128 21.74 -0.88 -15.47
CA GLY A 128 20.71 0.15 -15.43
C GLY A 128 19.74 0.15 -16.62
N THR A 129 19.87 -0.77 -17.58
CA THR A 129 18.97 -0.84 -18.74
C THR A 129 17.55 -1.19 -18.28
N PRO A 130 16.52 -0.38 -18.61
CA PRO A 130 15.14 -0.70 -18.29
C PRO A 130 14.68 -1.99 -18.97
N THR A 131 14.06 -2.88 -18.21
CA THR A 131 13.45 -4.11 -18.76
C THR A 131 11.99 -3.89 -19.16
N ASN A 132 11.36 -2.82 -18.66
CA ASN A 132 9.92 -2.56 -18.77
C ASN A 132 9.05 -3.69 -18.19
N THR A 133 9.57 -4.41 -17.19
CA THR A 133 8.86 -5.47 -16.46
C THR A 133 8.72 -5.09 -14.99
N GLY A 134 7.73 -5.69 -14.33
CA GLY A 134 7.40 -5.47 -12.92
C GLY A 134 7.47 -6.76 -12.11
N THR A 135 7.60 -6.63 -10.79
CA THR A 135 7.89 -7.77 -9.92
C THR A 135 6.78 -8.81 -9.89
N LEU A 136 5.51 -8.45 -10.06
CA LEU A 136 4.43 -9.44 -10.09
C LEU A 136 4.41 -10.28 -11.36
N GLY A 137 5.12 -9.87 -12.41
CA GLY A 137 4.95 -10.45 -13.75
C GLY A 137 3.68 -9.95 -14.43
N TYR A 138 3.60 -10.13 -15.75
CA TYR A 138 2.62 -9.42 -16.57
C TYR A 138 1.18 -9.77 -16.22
N SER A 139 0.87 -11.07 -16.13
CA SER A 139 -0.51 -11.53 -15.90
C SER A 139 -1.06 -11.13 -14.53
N VAL A 140 -0.24 -11.23 -13.47
CA VAL A 140 -0.65 -10.89 -12.12
C VAL A 140 -0.72 -9.38 -11.95
N ALA A 141 0.25 -8.63 -12.48
CA ALA A 141 0.21 -7.17 -12.46
C ALA A 141 -0.99 -6.61 -13.24
N ASP A 142 -1.37 -7.20 -14.38
CA ASP A 142 -2.54 -6.77 -15.15
C ASP A 142 -3.83 -6.94 -14.33
N ILE A 143 -4.06 -8.10 -13.72
CA ILE A 143 -5.22 -8.33 -12.84
C ILE A 143 -5.20 -7.38 -11.64
N PHE A 144 -4.07 -7.31 -10.93
CA PHE A 144 -3.93 -6.50 -9.72
C PHE A 144 -4.15 -5.01 -10.01
N ASN A 145 -3.51 -4.47 -11.04
CA ASN A 145 -3.64 -3.06 -11.39
C ASN A 145 -5.05 -2.75 -11.93
N ARG A 146 -5.69 -3.72 -12.58
CA ARG A 146 -7.06 -3.55 -13.05
C ARG A 146 -8.06 -3.39 -11.93
N GLU A 147 -7.83 -4.14 -10.87
CA GLU A 147 -8.67 -4.08 -9.68
C GLU A 147 -8.39 -2.79 -8.88
N PHE A 148 -7.13 -2.48 -8.60
CA PHE A 148 -6.77 -1.45 -7.63
C PHE A 148 -6.38 -0.08 -8.19
N PHE A 149 -6.27 0.11 -9.51
CA PHE A 149 -5.85 1.40 -10.08
C PHE A 149 -6.65 1.86 -11.30
N PHE A 150 -6.96 0.97 -12.25
CA PHE A 150 -7.63 1.36 -13.48
C PHE A 150 -8.50 0.24 -14.04
N ASP A 151 -9.70 0.53 -14.51
CA ASP A 151 -10.50 -0.44 -15.26
C ASP A 151 -10.81 0.11 -16.67
N TYR A 152 -11.56 -0.64 -17.48
CA TYR A 152 -12.01 -0.23 -18.81
C TYR A 152 -12.71 1.13 -18.85
N ASN A 153 -13.28 1.57 -17.72
CA ASN A 153 -14.02 2.82 -17.59
C ASN A 153 -13.20 3.99 -17.03
N GLY A 154 -11.90 3.82 -16.75
CA GLY A 154 -11.02 4.87 -16.20
C GLY A 154 -10.28 4.43 -14.94
N TYR A 155 -10.01 5.37 -14.03
CA TYR A 155 -9.37 5.02 -12.76
C TYR A 155 -10.33 4.22 -11.88
N SER A 156 -9.84 3.12 -11.32
CA SER A 156 -10.51 2.37 -10.27
C SER A 156 -10.08 2.96 -8.93
N ASP A 157 -11.04 3.23 -8.05
CA ASP A 157 -10.83 3.69 -6.67
C ASP A 157 -11.03 2.57 -5.65
N ARG A 158 -10.91 1.31 -6.12
CA ARG A 158 -11.17 0.12 -5.29
C ARG A 158 -10.45 0.17 -3.94
N GLY A 159 -9.21 0.66 -3.95
CA GLY A 159 -8.48 1.03 -2.75
C GLY A 159 -7.04 0.57 -2.68
N VAL A 160 -6.49 0.65 -1.47
CA VAL A 160 -5.19 0.08 -1.12
C VAL A 160 -5.43 -1.12 -0.21
N PRO A 161 -5.00 -2.34 -0.59
CA PRO A 161 -5.31 -3.57 0.14
C PRO A 161 -4.41 -3.72 1.38
N LEU A 162 -4.56 -2.77 2.30
CA LEU A 162 -3.91 -2.71 3.60
C LEU A 162 -4.94 -2.46 4.69
N GLU A 163 -4.85 -3.21 5.79
CA GLU A 163 -5.66 -3.00 6.99
C GLU A 163 -5.11 -1.87 7.86
N ARG A 164 -3.79 -1.70 7.88
CA ARG A 164 -3.09 -0.71 8.70
C ARG A 164 -1.71 -0.39 8.13
N ILE A 165 -1.29 0.86 8.31
CA ILE A 165 0.08 1.31 8.05
C ILE A 165 0.54 2.31 9.11
N ASP A 166 1.77 2.14 9.60
CA ASP A 166 2.42 3.09 10.50
C ASP A 166 3.58 3.79 9.78
N PHE A 167 3.47 5.09 9.53
CA PHE A 167 4.53 5.89 8.91
C PHE A 167 5.53 6.38 9.95
N SER A 168 6.82 6.28 9.64
CA SER A 168 7.89 6.85 10.46
C SER A 168 9.01 7.43 9.58
N GLY A 169 9.87 8.26 10.18
CA GLY A 169 11.07 8.78 9.51
C GLY A 169 12.09 7.71 9.12
N TYR A 170 11.92 6.46 9.56
CA TYR A 170 12.80 5.32 9.26
C TYR A 170 12.14 4.26 8.36
N GLY A 171 11.00 4.59 7.74
CA GLY A 171 10.21 3.67 6.92
C GLY A 171 8.87 3.29 7.57
N ALA A 172 8.03 2.60 6.81
CA ALA A 172 6.71 2.19 7.26
C ALA A 172 6.72 0.83 7.97
N ASN A 173 5.85 0.62 8.95
CA ASN A 173 5.48 -0.71 9.42
C ASN A 173 4.12 -1.08 8.83
N ILE A 174 4.02 -2.27 8.27
CA ILE A 174 2.82 -2.79 7.62
C ILE A 174 2.68 -4.24 8.06
N PHE A 175 1.55 -4.55 8.68
CA PHE A 175 1.15 -5.90 9.03
C PHE A 175 -0.29 -6.05 8.58
N SER A 176 -0.47 -6.49 7.35
CA SER A 176 -1.78 -6.55 6.71
C SER A 176 -1.96 -7.88 6.00
N ASN A 177 -3.15 -8.46 6.12
CA ASN A 177 -3.57 -9.64 5.40
C ASN A 177 -4.95 -9.39 4.77
N TRP A 178 -4.95 -8.61 3.70
CA TRP A 178 -6.18 -8.34 2.98
C TRP A 178 -6.63 -9.58 2.21
N GLU A 179 -7.89 -9.95 2.36
CA GLU A 179 -8.51 -11.11 1.71
C GLU A 179 -9.87 -10.73 1.13
N ASN A 180 -10.16 -11.24 -0.07
CA ASN A 180 -11.45 -11.15 -0.74
C ASN A 180 -12.02 -12.57 -0.98
N PRO A 181 -12.90 -13.05 -0.07
CA PRO A 181 -13.57 -14.34 -0.20
C PRO A 181 -14.38 -14.48 -1.50
N GLU A 182 -14.96 -13.38 -1.98
CA GLU A 182 -15.83 -13.32 -3.17
C GLU A 182 -15.05 -13.15 -4.48
N ALA A 183 -13.71 -13.14 -4.44
CA ALA A 183 -12.92 -13.10 -5.66
C ALA A 183 -13.23 -14.32 -6.54
N GLU A 184 -13.67 -14.12 -7.77
CA GLU A 184 -14.06 -15.22 -8.68
C GLU A 184 -13.10 -15.36 -9.87
N PHE A 185 -13.10 -14.38 -10.79
CA PHE A 185 -12.33 -14.43 -12.04
C PHE A 185 -11.60 -13.12 -12.31
N ALA A 186 -10.31 -13.23 -12.66
CA ALA A 186 -9.45 -12.08 -12.94
C ALA A 186 -9.50 -11.04 -11.81
N ALA A 187 -9.48 -11.54 -10.58
CA ALA A 187 -9.57 -10.75 -9.35
C ALA A 187 -8.51 -11.21 -8.36
N THR A 188 -8.04 -10.29 -7.54
CA THR A 188 -7.10 -10.50 -6.44
C THR A 188 -7.87 -11.09 -5.27
N SER A 189 -7.44 -12.26 -4.80
CA SER A 189 -8.05 -12.92 -3.65
C SER A 189 -7.35 -12.60 -2.34
N GLN A 190 -6.06 -12.27 -2.40
CA GLN A 190 -5.27 -11.95 -1.21
C GLN A 190 -4.12 -10.99 -1.56
N ALA A 191 -3.88 -10.04 -0.66
CA ALA A 191 -2.69 -9.20 -0.64
C ALA A 191 -2.20 -9.09 0.80
N ARG A 192 -1.03 -9.68 1.08
CA ARG A 192 -0.43 -9.72 2.40
C ARG A 192 0.91 -9.01 2.39
N PHE A 193 1.14 -8.16 3.37
CA PHE A 193 2.38 -7.43 3.55
C PHE A 193 2.82 -7.52 5.01
N ASP A 194 4.02 -8.07 5.21
CA ASP A 194 4.73 -8.08 6.49
C ASP A 194 6.01 -7.25 6.33
N VAL A 195 5.94 -5.98 6.73
CA VAL A 195 7.00 -4.99 6.59
C VAL A 195 7.31 -4.39 7.95
N PHE A 196 8.57 -4.47 8.35
CA PHE A 196 9.04 -3.85 9.59
C PHE A 196 10.10 -2.79 9.28
N ARG A 197 9.81 -1.54 9.64
CA ARG A 197 10.67 -0.37 9.41
C ARG A 197 11.17 -0.27 7.97
N GLY A 198 10.25 -0.38 7.01
CA GLY A 198 10.51 -0.32 5.58
C GLY A 198 11.20 -1.56 5.00
N ARG A 199 11.47 -2.60 5.80
CA ARG A 199 12.05 -3.85 5.31
C ARG A 199 10.98 -4.91 5.21
N THR A 200 10.71 -5.34 3.98
CA THR A 200 9.76 -6.43 3.71
C THR A 200 10.36 -7.75 4.15
N ALA A 201 9.70 -8.40 5.10
CA ALA A 201 9.97 -9.79 5.44
C ALA A 201 9.23 -10.71 4.47
N HIS A 202 7.97 -10.38 4.18
CA HIS A 202 7.08 -11.21 3.37
C HIS A 202 6.06 -10.35 2.61
N GLU A 203 5.83 -10.68 1.34
CA GLU A 203 4.76 -10.17 0.48
C GLU A 203 4.10 -11.36 -0.21
N VAL A 204 2.77 -11.38 -0.24
CA VAL A 204 1.99 -12.36 -0.99
C VAL A 204 0.93 -11.63 -1.77
N ILE A 205 0.90 -11.82 -3.08
CA ILE A 205 -0.22 -11.38 -3.93
C ILE A 205 -0.78 -12.59 -4.64
N GLN A 206 -2.08 -12.85 -4.44
CA GLN A 206 -2.80 -13.96 -5.04
C GLN A 206 -3.91 -13.46 -5.94
N VAL A 207 -3.95 -13.97 -7.16
CA VAL A 207 -5.00 -13.68 -8.13
C VAL A 207 -5.67 -14.96 -8.62
N LYS A 208 -6.98 -14.92 -8.78
CA LYS A 208 -7.79 -16.00 -9.35
C LYS A 208 -7.92 -15.81 -10.86
N SER A 209 -7.68 -16.88 -11.61
CA SER A 209 -7.73 -16.90 -13.08
C SER A 209 -8.31 -18.23 -13.58
N VAL A 210 -8.42 -18.40 -14.90
CA VAL A 210 -8.93 -19.61 -15.55
C VAL A 210 -8.01 -20.05 -16.68
N VAL A 211 -7.77 -21.36 -16.78
CA VAL A 211 -7.07 -21.95 -17.92
C VAL A 211 -8.05 -22.15 -19.08
N TYR A 212 -7.85 -21.40 -20.16
CA TYR A 212 -8.61 -21.55 -21.40
C TYR A 212 -8.00 -22.64 -22.30
N PRO A 213 -8.83 -23.41 -23.06
CA PRO A 213 -10.30 -23.34 -23.10
C PRO A 213 -11.03 -24.19 -22.06
N TRP A 214 -10.32 -24.94 -21.21
CA TRP A 214 -10.93 -25.96 -20.33
C TRP A 214 -11.74 -25.43 -19.14
N GLY A 215 -11.77 -24.12 -18.91
CA GLY A 215 -12.59 -23.53 -17.84
C GLY A 215 -12.12 -23.85 -16.41
N ILE A 216 -10.90 -24.36 -16.26
CA ILE A 216 -10.35 -24.77 -14.97
C ILE A 216 -9.92 -23.51 -14.20
N ARG A 217 -10.54 -23.29 -13.03
CA ARG A 217 -10.17 -22.21 -12.10
C ARG A 217 -8.80 -22.50 -11.49
N VAL A 218 -7.90 -21.53 -11.57
CA VAL A 218 -6.55 -21.61 -11.03
C VAL A 218 -6.23 -20.37 -10.20
N VAL A 219 -5.40 -20.53 -9.18
CA VAL A 219 -4.86 -19.42 -8.39
C VAL A 219 -3.41 -19.24 -8.77
N ARG A 220 -3.03 -18.01 -9.13
CA ARG A 220 -1.63 -17.61 -9.29
C ARG A 220 -1.24 -16.82 -8.06
N THR A 221 -0.24 -17.32 -7.35
CA THR A 221 0.29 -16.68 -6.15
C THR A 221 1.72 -16.26 -6.45
N ILE A 222 2.02 -14.98 -6.26
CA ILE A 222 3.39 -14.46 -6.21
C ILE A 222 3.75 -14.28 -4.75
N VAL A 223 4.78 -15.00 -4.30
CA VAL A 223 5.34 -14.86 -2.97
C VAL A 223 6.70 -14.21 -3.09
N ILE A 224 6.90 -13.12 -2.36
CA ILE A 224 8.20 -12.50 -2.23
C ILE A 224 8.61 -12.50 -0.76
N PHE A 225 9.78 -13.03 -0.45
CA PHE A 225 10.27 -13.05 0.92
C PHE A 225 11.75 -12.71 0.99
N ARG A 226 12.15 -12.12 2.12
CA ARG A 226 13.53 -11.75 2.38
C ARG A 226 14.21 -12.80 3.25
N ALA A 227 15.33 -13.34 2.79
CA ALA A 227 16.15 -14.23 3.60
C ALA A 227 17.07 -13.45 4.56
N GLY A 228 17.66 -14.16 5.53
CA GLY A 228 18.63 -13.58 6.48
C GLY A 228 19.87 -12.96 5.82
N SER A 229 20.20 -13.37 4.59
CA SER A 229 21.25 -12.77 3.75
C SER A 229 20.90 -11.37 3.23
N GLY A 230 19.64 -10.94 3.38
CA GLY A 230 19.15 -9.66 2.90
C GLY A 230 18.63 -9.68 1.46
N TYR A 231 18.76 -10.79 0.73
CA TYR A 231 18.20 -10.98 -0.61
C TYR A 231 16.69 -11.27 -0.54
N GLY A 232 15.95 -10.72 -1.50
CA GLY A 232 14.55 -11.05 -1.76
C GLY A 232 14.44 -12.15 -2.81
N TYR A 233 13.58 -13.14 -2.56
CA TYR A 233 13.29 -14.23 -3.48
C TYR A 233 11.84 -14.14 -3.91
N ARG A 234 11.58 -14.34 -5.20
CA ARG A 234 10.25 -14.35 -5.81
C ARG A 234 9.91 -15.76 -6.27
N TYR A 235 8.72 -16.24 -5.93
CA TYR A 235 8.16 -17.52 -6.35
C TYR A 235 6.75 -17.35 -6.90
#